data_AF-A0A1Z8P2T6-F1
#
_entry.id   AF-A0A1Z8P2T6-F1
#
_cell.length_a   1.000
_cell.length_b   1.000
_cell.length_c   1.000
_cell.angle_alpha   90.00
_cell.angle_beta   90.00
_cell.angle_gamma   90.00
#
_symmetry.space_group_name_H-M   'P 1'
#
loop_
_entity.id
_entity.type
_entity.pdbx_description
1 polymer ?
#
loop_
_entity_poly.entity_id
_entity_poly.type
_entity_poly.pdbx_seq_one_letter_code
_entity_poly.pdbx_strand_id
1 'polypeptide(L)'
;MLSKNNINKYLSTIDEIIDEARNGRMFILVDDEDRENEGDLVIPAQMATPDAINFMATYGRGLICLTLSQKRIRELGLPAMISNNKMRHQTAFTISIEAKEGVTTGISAADRARTIATAIDSNKGSEDISSPGHIFPLAARDGGVLVRTGHTEASVDISRLAGLAPGGVICEIMKDDGSMARLPDLVDFAQRHNLKVATIADLIKYRLKNDRIVKASLTSKLKTISGRSFESIVFVNQADGSEHLALTKGEIKKDVPTLVRMHSINIFDDIYSADKILELHKAIEMIDHEGSGAVVMLQNPSPTIISERLKINQEETQQTFRGYGIGAQILLELGINQMIVLSNTEQTLIGLEGYGLTIAERRAIKLSKDSIIPVRNNFYEQI
;
A
#
# COMPACT_ATOMS: atom_id res chain seq x y z
N MET A 1 30.74 8.20 7.76
CA MET A 1 29.46 8.20 7.02
C MET A 1 29.41 6.97 6.14
N LEU A 2 28.47 6.06 6.40
CA LEU A 2 28.19 4.94 5.49
C LEU A 2 27.60 5.50 4.20
N SER A 3 28.15 5.15 3.03
CA SER A 3 27.52 5.48 1.74
C SER A 3 26.16 4.79 1.63
N LYS A 4 25.14 5.41 1.01
CA LYS A 4 23.79 4.81 0.79
C LYS A 4 23.84 3.34 0.31
N ASN A 5 24.79 2.98 -0.57
CA ASN A 5 24.99 1.62 -1.07
C ASN A 5 25.43 0.57 -0.02
N ASN A 6 25.98 0.98 1.13
CA ASN A 6 26.35 0.07 2.23
C ASN A 6 25.22 -0.09 3.25
N ILE A 7 24.27 0.85 3.32
CA ILE A 7 23.17 0.82 4.30
C ILE A 7 22.17 -0.29 3.96
N ASN A 8 21.90 -0.52 2.67
CA ASN A 8 21.01 -1.59 2.22
C ASN A 8 21.47 -3.00 2.65
N LYS A 9 22.76 -3.20 2.95
CA LYS A 9 23.27 -4.49 3.44
C LYS A 9 22.86 -4.81 4.87
N TYR A 10 22.42 -3.79 5.63
CA TYR A 10 21.99 -3.95 7.02
C TYR A 10 20.46 -4.06 7.14
N LEU A 11 19.74 -3.92 6.02
CA LEU A 11 18.30 -4.16 5.98
C LEU A 11 18.04 -5.66 5.94
N SER A 12 17.13 -6.09 6.80
CA SER A 12 16.67 -7.46 6.90
C SER A 12 15.51 -7.70 5.94
N THR A 13 15.36 -8.94 5.52
CA THR A 13 14.21 -9.35 4.72
C THR A 13 12.92 -9.27 5.53
N ILE A 14 11.78 -9.12 4.86
CA ILE A 14 10.48 -9.10 5.54
C ILE A 14 10.18 -10.45 6.18
N ASP A 15 10.65 -11.57 5.61
CA ASP A 15 10.56 -12.89 6.22
C ASP A 15 11.26 -12.92 7.60
N GLU A 16 12.48 -12.39 7.70
CA GLU A 16 13.20 -12.28 8.98
C GLU A 16 12.43 -11.42 10.00
N ILE A 17 11.83 -10.31 9.56
CA ILE A 17 11.03 -9.44 10.44
C ILE A 17 9.76 -10.14 10.93
N ILE A 18 9.09 -10.88 10.06
CA ILE A 18 7.93 -11.70 10.44
C ILE A 18 8.34 -12.76 11.46
N ASP A 19 9.54 -13.35 11.32
CA ASP A 19 10.09 -14.30 12.28
C ASP A 19 10.46 -13.64 13.62
N GLU A 20 11.04 -12.44 13.64
CA GLU A 20 11.24 -11.65 14.86
C GLU A 20 9.91 -11.42 15.59
N ALA A 21 8.90 -10.95 14.85
CA ALA A 21 7.56 -10.71 15.38
C ALA A 21 6.94 -11.99 15.96
N ARG A 22 7.00 -13.12 15.23
CA ARG A 22 6.45 -14.41 15.69
C ARG A 22 7.09 -14.88 16.99
N ASN A 23 8.37 -14.57 17.19
CA ASN A 23 9.11 -14.91 18.40
C ASN A 23 9.04 -13.83 19.50
N GLY A 24 8.18 -12.81 19.34
CA GLY A 24 8.00 -11.74 20.32
C GLY A 24 9.21 -10.83 20.50
N ARG A 25 10.09 -10.76 19.50
CA ARG A 25 11.24 -9.85 19.49
C ARG A 25 10.86 -8.53 18.85
N MET A 26 11.46 -7.46 19.36
CA MET A 26 11.29 -6.11 18.83
C MET A 26 12.13 -5.93 17.57
N PHE A 27 11.66 -5.11 16.64
CA PHE A 27 12.35 -4.78 15.40
C PHE A 27 12.10 -3.32 15.04
N ILE A 28 12.78 -2.82 14.00
CA ILE A 28 12.63 -1.44 13.53
C ILE A 28 12.01 -1.45 12.14
N LEU A 29 11.00 -0.61 11.93
CA LEU A 29 10.50 -0.27 10.62
C LEU A 29 10.84 1.16 10.29
N VAL A 30 11.25 1.39 9.04
CA VAL A 30 11.56 2.72 8.52
C VAL A 30 10.61 3.03 7.37
N ASP A 31 10.05 4.23 7.39
CA ASP A 31 9.23 4.72 6.28
C ASP A 31 10.09 5.36 5.16
N ASP A 32 9.42 5.90 4.14
CA ASP A 32 10.10 6.46 2.97
C ASP A 32 10.78 7.81 3.30
N GLU A 33 11.89 8.13 2.64
CA GLU A 33 12.62 9.41 2.83
C GLU A 33 11.72 10.62 2.54
N ASP A 34 10.72 10.46 1.64
CA ASP A 34 9.77 11.52 1.26
C ASP A 34 8.53 11.61 2.19
N ARG A 35 8.41 10.74 3.21
CA ARG A 35 7.29 10.73 4.17
C ARG A 35 7.70 11.39 5.50
N GLU A 36 7.97 10.61 6.55
CA GLU A 36 8.45 11.12 7.85
C GLU A 36 9.99 10.97 7.94
N ASN A 37 10.56 10.02 7.18
CA ASN A 37 11.97 9.64 7.20
C ASN A 37 12.41 9.22 8.60
N GLU A 38 11.54 8.49 9.30
CA GLU A 38 11.67 8.12 10.73
C GLU A 38 11.65 6.60 10.88
N GLY A 39 12.18 6.14 12.00
CA GLY A 39 12.17 4.74 12.38
C GLY A 39 11.43 4.52 13.69
N ASP A 40 10.56 3.53 13.69
CA ASP A 40 9.80 3.13 14.87
C ASP A 40 10.31 1.79 15.38
N LEU A 41 10.50 1.68 16.69
CA LEU A 41 10.52 0.40 17.38
C LEU A 41 9.14 -0.23 17.27
N VAL A 42 9.07 -1.49 16.88
CA VAL A 42 7.82 -2.24 16.72
C VAL A 42 7.92 -3.57 17.45
N ILE A 43 6.85 -3.90 18.19
CA ILE A 43 6.64 -5.24 18.76
C ILE A 43 5.16 -5.61 18.61
N PRO A 44 4.79 -6.87 18.30
CA PRO A 44 3.39 -7.29 18.31
C PRO A 44 2.74 -7.02 19.68
N ALA A 45 1.52 -6.47 19.69
CA ALA A 45 0.89 -5.98 20.92
C ALA A 45 0.71 -7.08 21.98
N GLN A 46 0.41 -8.31 21.56
CA GLN A 46 0.30 -9.46 22.47
C GLN A 46 1.63 -9.90 23.10
N MET A 47 2.76 -9.41 22.57
CA MET A 47 4.12 -9.69 23.06
C MET A 47 4.71 -8.50 23.83
N ALA A 48 3.95 -7.41 24.04
CA ALA A 48 4.42 -6.21 24.70
C ALA A 48 4.55 -6.41 26.22
N THR A 49 5.75 -6.82 26.66
CA THR A 49 6.08 -6.98 28.08
C THR A 49 6.43 -5.65 28.75
N PRO A 50 6.40 -5.56 30.10
CA PRO A 50 6.90 -4.39 30.83
C PRO A 50 8.33 -4.01 30.43
N ASP A 51 9.20 -4.99 30.20
CA ASP A 51 10.59 -4.75 29.77
C ASP A 51 10.66 -4.14 28.37
N ALA A 52 9.82 -4.59 27.44
CA ALA A 52 9.72 -4.01 26.11
C ALA A 52 9.23 -2.55 26.15
N ILE A 53 8.21 -2.26 26.96
CA ILE A 53 7.70 -0.89 27.16
C ILE A 53 8.74 0.00 27.83
N ASN A 54 9.48 -0.53 28.80
CA ASN A 54 10.57 0.20 29.44
C ASN A 54 11.72 0.49 28.45
N PHE A 55 12.05 -0.49 27.60
CA PHE A 55 13.03 -0.32 26.54
C PHE A 55 12.62 0.79 25.57
N MET A 56 11.38 0.78 25.09
CA MET A 56 10.83 1.83 24.23
C MET A 56 10.90 3.21 24.90
N ALA A 57 10.51 3.32 26.17
CA ALA A 57 10.56 4.58 26.90
C ALA A 57 11.99 5.10 27.13
N THR A 58 12.95 4.21 27.32
CA THR A 58 14.35 4.56 27.62
C THR A 58 15.14 4.90 26.35
N TYR A 59 14.98 4.09 25.31
CA TYR A 59 15.82 4.12 24.11
C TYR A 59 15.09 4.63 22.86
N GLY A 60 13.78 4.41 22.75
CA GLY A 60 12.96 5.05 21.71
C GLY A 60 12.69 6.52 22.06
N ARG A 61 12.19 6.78 23.28
CA ARG A 61 11.85 8.11 23.84
C ARG A 61 10.71 8.84 23.12
N GLY A 62 10.26 8.34 21.98
CA GLY A 62 9.04 8.76 21.30
C GLY A 62 7.76 8.38 22.04
N LEU A 63 6.64 8.58 21.37
CA LEU A 63 5.33 8.32 21.95
C LEU A 63 4.98 6.84 21.79
N ILE A 64 4.82 6.12 22.90
CA ILE A 64 4.39 4.72 22.84
C ILE A 64 2.91 4.65 22.45
N CYS A 65 2.67 4.21 21.22
CA CYS A 65 1.35 4.08 20.64
C CYS A 65 0.96 2.61 20.47
N LEU A 66 -0.33 2.31 20.61
CA LEU A 66 -0.90 0.98 20.38
C LEU A 66 -1.61 0.98 19.02
N THR A 67 -1.10 0.25 18.04
CA THR A 67 -1.74 0.13 16.73
C THR A 67 -2.71 -1.04 16.75
N LEU A 68 -3.94 -0.82 16.29
CA LEU A 68 -4.99 -1.83 16.29
C LEU A 68 -5.69 -1.85 14.93
N SER A 69 -6.12 -3.05 14.53
CA SER A 69 -7.05 -3.18 13.39
C SER A 69 -8.33 -2.35 13.62
N GLN A 70 -8.92 -1.86 12.53
CA GLN A 70 -10.18 -1.12 12.60
C GLN A 70 -11.30 -1.93 13.25
N LYS A 71 -11.30 -3.27 13.05
CA LYS A 71 -12.23 -4.18 13.73
C LYS A 71 -12.07 -4.11 15.25
N ARG A 72 -10.84 -4.20 15.77
CA ARG A 72 -10.59 -4.18 17.22
C ARG A 72 -10.92 -2.82 17.84
N ILE A 73 -10.63 -1.73 17.13
CA ILE A 73 -11.06 -0.37 17.52
C ILE A 73 -12.58 -0.28 17.70
N ARG A 74 -13.36 -0.88 16.79
CA ARG A 74 -14.83 -0.93 16.89
C ARG A 74 -15.32 -1.78 18.06
N GLU A 75 -14.70 -2.95 18.29
CA GLU A 75 -15.04 -3.84 19.42
C GLU A 75 -14.81 -3.17 20.78
N LEU A 76 -13.73 -2.42 20.91
CA LEU A 76 -13.42 -1.63 22.12
C LEU A 76 -14.23 -0.33 22.22
N GLY A 77 -14.98 0.04 21.17
CA GLY A 77 -15.78 1.26 21.15
C GLY A 77 -14.95 2.55 21.21
N LEU A 78 -13.75 2.57 20.64
CA LEU A 78 -12.84 3.71 20.74
C LEU A 78 -13.10 4.75 19.62
N PRO A 79 -13.68 5.93 19.93
CA PRO A 79 -13.87 6.98 18.95
C PRO A 79 -12.54 7.66 18.57
N ALA A 80 -12.50 8.25 17.38
CA ALA A 80 -11.41 9.12 16.96
C ALA A 80 -11.25 10.29 17.94
N MET A 81 -10.00 10.67 18.25
CA MET A 81 -9.70 11.77 19.17
C MET A 81 -10.20 13.12 18.62
N ILE A 82 -10.15 13.31 17.30
CA ILE A 82 -10.56 14.53 16.61
C ILE A 82 -11.48 14.15 15.45
N SER A 83 -12.64 14.80 15.35
CA SER A 83 -13.63 14.55 14.31
C SER A 83 -13.21 15.01 12.91
N ASN A 84 -12.36 16.03 12.81
CA ASN A 84 -11.81 16.53 11.55
C ASN A 84 -10.27 16.60 11.61
N ASN A 85 -9.61 15.47 11.31
CA ASN A 85 -8.16 15.37 11.35
C ASN A 85 -7.53 16.07 10.13
N LYS A 86 -6.91 17.23 10.37
CA LYS A 86 -6.20 18.03 9.36
C LYS A 86 -4.69 17.75 9.31
N MET A 87 -4.20 16.74 10.02
CA MET A 87 -2.78 16.38 9.99
C MET A 87 -2.35 15.93 8.59
N ARG A 88 -1.12 16.29 8.21
CA ARG A 88 -0.51 15.96 6.91
C ARG A 88 -0.61 14.46 6.56
N HIS A 89 -0.35 13.59 7.54
CA HIS A 89 -0.36 12.12 7.34
C HIS A 89 -1.64 11.44 7.86
N GLN A 90 -2.64 12.23 8.30
CA GLN A 90 -3.93 11.78 8.80
C GLN A 90 -3.84 10.60 9.79
N THR A 91 -2.87 10.67 10.71
CA THR A 91 -2.66 9.63 11.72
C THR A 91 -3.90 9.47 12.60
N ALA A 92 -4.48 8.27 12.59
CA ALA A 92 -5.81 8.02 13.12
C ALA A 92 -5.80 7.71 14.63
N PHE A 93 -5.42 8.70 15.43
CA PHE A 93 -5.51 8.62 16.89
C PHE A 93 -6.96 8.45 17.36
N THR A 94 -7.17 7.48 18.26
CA THR A 94 -8.37 7.42 19.08
C THR A 94 -8.14 8.13 20.40
N ILE A 95 -9.18 8.25 21.23
CA ILE A 95 -9.00 8.65 22.63
C ILE A 95 -7.97 7.73 23.33
N SER A 96 -7.17 8.32 24.21
CA SER A 96 -6.20 7.58 25.04
C SER A 96 -6.91 6.64 26.01
N ILE A 97 -6.28 5.52 26.33
CA ILE A 97 -6.87 4.44 27.12
C ILE A 97 -6.00 3.99 28.29
N GLU A 98 -6.66 3.40 29.29
CA GLU A 98 -6.08 2.72 30.45
C GLU A 98 -6.89 1.44 30.74
N ALA A 99 -6.25 0.35 31.17
CA ALA A 99 -7.00 -0.79 31.71
C ALA A 99 -7.69 -0.39 33.03
N LYS A 100 -8.90 -0.91 33.26
CA LYS A 100 -9.60 -0.65 34.53
C LYS A 100 -9.01 -1.41 35.73
N GLU A 101 -8.36 -2.54 35.47
CA GLU A 101 -7.86 -3.44 36.51
C GLU A 101 -6.40 -3.83 36.27
N GLY A 102 -5.66 -3.97 37.38
CA GLY A 102 -4.25 -4.38 37.36
C GLY A 102 -3.28 -3.24 37.04
N VAL A 103 -3.72 -1.99 37.17
CA VAL A 103 -2.91 -0.77 37.02
C VAL A 103 -3.04 0.11 38.25
N THR A 104 -2.12 1.08 38.38
CA THR A 104 -2.13 2.08 39.46
C THR A 104 -2.39 3.46 38.89
N THR A 105 -1.33 4.19 38.50
CA THR A 105 -1.42 5.49 37.85
C THR A 105 -1.50 5.38 36.34
N GLY A 106 -1.17 4.22 35.76
CA GLY A 106 -1.24 3.97 34.31
C GLY A 106 0.07 4.22 33.56
N ILE A 107 0.95 5.09 34.07
CA ILE A 107 2.14 5.54 33.32
C ILE A 107 3.33 4.56 33.39
N SER A 108 3.36 3.69 34.41
CA SER A 108 4.47 2.75 34.61
C SER A 108 4.62 1.82 33.40
N ALA A 109 5.82 1.26 33.18
CA ALA A 109 6.00 0.30 32.10
C ALA A 109 5.11 -0.95 32.28
N ALA A 110 4.89 -1.38 33.53
CA ALA A 110 4.00 -2.49 33.85
C ALA A 110 2.53 -2.14 33.60
N ASP A 111 2.09 -0.94 33.99
CA ASP A 111 0.72 -0.48 33.82
C ASP A 111 0.38 -0.33 32.33
N ARG A 112 1.27 0.31 31.56
CA ARG A 112 1.13 0.44 30.10
C ARG A 112 1.09 -0.91 29.40
N ALA A 113 1.97 -1.85 29.76
CA ALA A 113 1.94 -3.21 29.23
C ALA A 113 0.62 -3.93 29.58
N ARG A 114 0.11 -3.76 30.80
CA ARG A 114 -1.20 -4.31 31.22
C ARG A 114 -2.35 -3.72 30.41
N THR A 115 -2.34 -2.41 30.16
CA THR A 115 -3.31 -1.72 29.31
C THR A 115 -3.29 -2.26 27.87
N ILE A 116 -2.10 -2.44 27.29
CA ILE A 116 -1.94 -3.03 25.95
C ILE A 116 -2.45 -4.47 25.92
N ALA A 117 -2.09 -5.30 26.90
CA ALA A 117 -2.54 -6.69 27.00
C ALA A 117 -4.07 -6.79 27.10
N THR A 118 -4.70 -5.89 27.86
CA THR A 118 -6.16 -5.83 28.00
C THR A 118 -6.81 -5.39 26.68
N ALA A 119 -6.24 -4.39 26.01
CA ALA A 119 -6.75 -3.89 24.74
C ALA A 119 -6.60 -4.90 23.59
N ILE A 120 -5.61 -5.78 23.58
CA ILE A 120 -5.42 -6.78 22.51
C ILE A 120 -6.16 -8.12 22.76
N ASP A 121 -6.59 -8.40 24.00
CA ASP A 121 -7.29 -9.65 24.35
C ASP A 121 -8.70 -9.71 23.74
N SER A 122 -8.95 -10.69 22.87
CA SER A 122 -10.24 -10.88 22.19
C SER A 122 -11.41 -11.17 23.12
N ASN A 123 -11.16 -11.55 24.37
CA ASN A 123 -12.21 -11.78 25.38
C ASN A 123 -12.57 -10.51 26.17
N LYS A 124 -11.88 -9.40 25.91
CA LYS A 124 -12.04 -8.12 26.59
C LYS A 124 -12.74 -7.11 25.69
N GLY A 125 -13.60 -6.29 26.29
CA GLY A 125 -14.45 -5.32 25.62
C GLY A 125 -14.23 -3.89 26.09
N SER A 126 -15.17 -3.02 25.72
CA SER A 126 -15.16 -1.60 26.12
C SER A 126 -15.29 -1.39 27.63
N GLU A 127 -15.88 -2.36 28.33
CA GLU A 127 -16.07 -2.40 29.77
C GLU A 127 -14.77 -2.63 30.54
N ASP A 128 -13.71 -3.14 29.91
CA ASP A 128 -12.41 -3.41 30.55
C ASP A 128 -11.41 -2.25 30.42
N ILE A 129 -11.76 -1.26 29.60
CA ILE A 129 -10.93 -0.11 29.29
C ILE A 129 -11.60 1.17 29.79
N SER A 130 -10.80 2.11 30.27
CA SER A 130 -11.22 3.48 30.61
C SER A 130 -10.49 4.51 29.77
N SER A 131 -11.12 5.66 29.59
CA SER A 131 -10.52 6.84 28.97
C SER A 131 -10.76 8.07 29.85
N PRO A 132 -9.81 9.02 29.93
CA PRO A 132 -8.48 9.03 29.30
C PRO A 132 -7.50 8.04 29.96
N GLY A 133 -6.27 7.94 29.44
CA GLY A 133 -5.22 7.08 29.95
C GLY A 133 -3.85 7.34 29.31
N HIS A 134 -2.89 6.43 29.50
CA HIS A 134 -1.49 6.65 29.08
C HIS A 134 -1.03 5.79 27.89
N ILE A 135 -1.92 5.02 27.30
CA ILE A 135 -1.72 4.37 25.99
C ILE A 135 -2.54 5.10 24.94
N PHE A 136 -1.94 5.32 23.76
CA PHE A 136 -2.55 6.07 22.67
C PHE A 136 -2.85 5.13 21.50
N PRO A 137 -4.10 4.67 21.34
CA PRO A 137 -4.41 3.77 20.25
C PRO A 137 -4.50 4.49 18.90
N LEU A 138 -4.03 3.80 17.88
CA LEU A 138 -4.03 4.20 16.48
C LEU A 138 -4.82 3.19 15.67
N ALA A 139 -5.82 3.67 14.93
CA ALA A 139 -6.60 2.82 14.04
C ALA A 139 -5.86 2.61 12.72
N ALA A 140 -5.45 1.37 12.44
CA ALA A 140 -4.94 1.01 11.12
C ALA A 140 -6.09 0.94 10.11
N ARG A 141 -5.86 1.49 8.91
CA ARG A 141 -6.84 1.38 7.82
C ARG A 141 -7.03 -0.08 7.39
N ASP A 142 -8.27 -0.43 7.06
CA ASP A 142 -8.55 -1.68 6.37
C ASP A 142 -7.73 -1.73 5.07
N GLY A 143 -7.11 -2.88 4.78
CA GLY A 143 -6.14 -3.03 3.69
C GLY A 143 -4.67 -2.78 4.07
N GLY A 144 -4.38 -2.19 5.22
CA GLY A 144 -3.03 -2.04 5.76
C GLY A 144 -2.10 -1.18 4.88
N VAL A 145 -0.83 -1.57 4.76
CA VAL A 145 0.20 -0.75 4.06
C VAL A 145 -0.08 -0.53 2.58
N LEU A 146 -0.98 -1.32 2.01
CA LEU A 146 -1.42 -1.19 0.62
C LEU A 146 -2.40 -0.02 0.43
N VAL A 147 -3.07 0.42 1.50
CA VAL A 147 -3.99 1.56 1.49
C VAL A 147 -3.33 2.80 2.10
N ARG A 148 -2.54 2.64 3.16
CA ARG A 148 -1.78 3.75 3.78
C ARG A 148 -0.40 3.29 4.21
N THR A 149 0.63 3.96 3.69
CA THR A 149 2.05 3.62 3.91
C THR A 149 2.57 4.23 5.22
N GLY A 150 2.11 3.76 6.37
CA GLY A 150 2.55 4.25 7.69
C GLY A 150 2.91 3.15 8.70
N HIS A 151 3.62 3.51 9.76
CA HIS A 151 4.01 2.60 10.85
C HIS A 151 2.81 1.95 11.54
N THR A 152 1.68 2.67 11.61
CA THR A 152 0.41 2.13 12.11
C THR A 152 -0.03 0.89 11.34
N GLU A 153 -0.13 1.00 10.01
CA GLU A 153 -0.54 -0.12 9.16
C GLU A 153 0.52 -1.22 9.12
N ALA A 154 1.80 -0.85 9.05
CA ALA A 154 2.90 -1.80 8.92
C ALA A 154 3.04 -2.72 10.13
N SER A 155 2.89 -2.19 11.35
CA SER A 155 2.94 -2.97 12.59
C SER A 155 1.76 -3.95 12.72
N VAL A 156 0.55 -3.54 12.31
CA VAL A 156 -0.63 -4.42 12.27
C VAL A 156 -0.45 -5.52 11.22
N ASP A 157 0.05 -5.17 10.03
CA ASP A 157 0.28 -6.13 8.96
C ASP A 157 1.32 -7.18 9.32
N ILE A 158 2.46 -6.79 9.90
CA ILE A 158 3.49 -7.76 10.33
C ILE A 158 2.94 -8.69 11.41
N SER A 159 2.21 -8.15 12.40
CA SER A 159 1.60 -8.98 13.44
C SER A 159 0.64 -10.01 12.86
N ARG A 160 -0.19 -9.61 11.88
CA ARG A 160 -1.06 -10.52 11.12
C ARG A 160 -0.26 -11.58 10.34
N LEU A 161 0.78 -11.17 9.61
CA LEU A 161 1.63 -12.07 8.82
C LEU A 161 2.42 -13.06 9.70
N ALA A 162 2.73 -12.67 10.93
CA ALA A 162 3.34 -13.54 11.94
C ALA A 162 2.37 -14.56 12.55
N GLY A 163 1.06 -14.48 12.24
CA GLY A 163 0.02 -15.34 12.82
C GLY A 163 -0.46 -14.89 14.20
N LEU A 164 -0.25 -13.63 14.56
CA LEU A 164 -0.60 -13.04 15.85
C LEU A 164 -1.84 -12.16 15.72
N ALA A 165 -2.38 -11.70 16.85
CA ALA A 165 -3.46 -10.72 16.87
C ALA A 165 -3.06 -9.46 16.09
N PRO A 166 -3.98 -8.87 15.28
CA PRO A 166 -3.67 -7.75 14.38
C PRO A 166 -3.58 -6.42 15.16
N GLY A 167 -2.47 -6.27 15.90
CA GLY A 167 -2.10 -5.09 16.65
C GLY A 167 -0.62 -5.10 17.03
N GLY A 168 -0.02 -3.91 17.07
CA GLY A 168 1.38 -3.70 17.44
C GLY A 168 1.53 -2.58 18.45
N VAL A 169 2.72 -2.46 19.03
CA VAL A 169 3.12 -1.27 19.80
C VAL A 169 4.27 -0.64 19.06
N ILE A 170 4.16 0.67 18.82
CA ILE A 170 5.16 1.45 18.10
C ILE A 170 5.69 2.58 18.99
N CYS A 171 6.95 2.96 18.78
CA CYS A 171 7.58 4.09 19.45
C CYS A 171 8.69 4.64 18.56
N GLU A 172 8.59 5.92 18.19
CA GLU A 172 9.58 6.57 17.35
C GLU A 172 10.94 6.65 18.07
N ILE A 173 12.03 6.54 17.32
CA ILE A 173 13.39 6.56 17.87
C ILE A 173 13.99 7.97 17.77
N MET A 174 14.31 8.54 18.93
CA MET A 174 14.97 9.83 19.06
C MET A 174 16.46 9.66 19.40
N LYS A 175 17.30 10.55 18.87
CA LYS A 175 18.71 10.67 19.29
C LYS A 175 18.82 11.29 20.68
N ASP A 176 20.03 11.25 21.24
CA ASP A 176 20.34 11.86 22.54
C ASP A 176 20.16 13.37 22.60
N ASP A 177 20.27 14.04 21.45
CA ASP A 177 20.01 15.48 21.33
C ASP A 177 18.50 15.83 21.22
N GLY A 178 17.62 14.83 21.24
CA GLY A 178 16.17 15.00 21.12
C GLY A 178 15.67 15.21 19.68
N SER A 179 16.52 15.11 18.67
CA SER A 179 16.09 15.08 17.27
C SER A 179 15.86 13.64 16.78
N MET A 180 15.04 13.48 15.73
CA MET A 180 14.67 12.17 15.22
C MET A 180 15.85 11.41 14.60
N ALA A 181 15.96 10.12 14.89
CA ALA A 181 16.96 9.25 14.27
C ALA A 181 16.60 8.97 12.81
N ARG A 182 17.59 9.08 11.91
CA ARG A 182 17.44 8.76 10.49
C ARG A 182 18.07 7.42 10.17
N LEU A 183 17.85 6.91 8.96
CA LEU A 183 18.30 5.57 8.56
C LEU A 183 19.75 5.19 8.96
N PRO A 184 20.78 6.06 8.81
CA PRO A 184 22.12 5.73 9.31
C PRO A 184 22.18 5.54 10.83
N ASP A 185 21.53 6.42 11.59
CA ASP A 185 21.48 6.35 13.06
C ASP A 185 20.70 5.10 13.52
N LEU A 186 19.65 4.74 12.78
CA LEU A 186 18.81 3.57 13.05
C LEU A 186 19.57 2.27 12.85
N VAL A 187 20.45 2.18 11.85
CA VAL A 187 21.33 1.02 11.65
C VAL A 187 22.31 0.87 12.82
N ASP A 188 22.93 1.97 13.26
CA ASP A 188 23.85 1.95 14.40
C ASP A 188 23.11 1.56 15.70
N PHE A 189 21.90 2.10 15.90
CA PHE A 189 21.03 1.75 17.01
C PHE A 189 20.65 0.27 16.99
N ALA A 190 20.24 -0.24 15.83
CA ALA A 190 19.84 -1.63 15.66
C ALA A 190 20.99 -2.60 15.95
N GLN A 191 22.20 -2.30 15.49
CA GLN A 191 23.37 -3.12 15.79
C GLN A 191 23.71 -3.12 17.29
N ARG A 192 23.65 -1.95 17.94
CA ARG A 192 23.91 -1.82 19.39
C ARG A 192 22.94 -2.65 20.23
N HIS A 193 21.68 -2.68 19.84
CA HIS A 193 20.61 -3.35 20.58
C HIS A 193 20.23 -4.72 20.00
N ASN A 194 20.97 -5.20 18.99
CA ASN A 194 20.72 -6.47 18.29
C ASN A 194 19.28 -6.59 17.75
N LEU A 195 18.81 -5.53 17.10
CA LEU A 195 17.49 -5.46 16.46
C LEU A 195 17.64 -5.60 14.94
N LYS A 196 16.60 -6.13 14.29
CA LYS A 196 16.48 -6.17 12.83
C LYS A 196 15.82 -4.89 12.33
N VAL A 197 16.19 -4.44 11.14
CA VAL A 197 15.65 -3.22 10.50
C VAL A 197 15.10 -3.58 9.12
N ALA A 198 13.91 -3.11 8.78
CA ALA A 198 13.37 -3.21 7.43
C ALA A 198 12.59 -1.96 7.02
N THR A 199 12.25 -1.86 5.75
CA THR A 199 11.51 -0.72 5.21
C THR A 199 10.04 -1.08 5.00
N ILE A 200 9.15 -0.10 5.18
CA ILE A 200 7.73 -0.26 4.80
C ILE A 200 7.60 -0.51 3.30
N ALA A 201 8.49 0.06 2.48
CA ALA A 201 8.53 -0.18 1.05
C ALA A 201 8.75 -1.68 0.72
N ASP A 202 9.64 -2.36 1.44
CA ASP A 202 9.86 -3.79 1.25
C ASP A 202 8.69 -4.62 1.79
N LEU A 203 8.02 -4.19 2.86
CA LEU A 203 6.77 -4.81 3.32
C LEU A 203 5.67 -4.72 2.27
N ILE A 204 5.54 -3.57 1.59
CA ILE A 204 4.58 -3.39 0.49
C ILE A 204 4.91 -4.36 -0.65
N LYS A 205 6.18 -4.46 -1.07
CA LYS A 205 6.60 -5.42 -2.10
C LYS A 205 6.30 -6.87 -1.68
N TYR A 206 6.61 -7.22 -0.43
CA TYR A 206 6.35 -8.54 0.13
C TYR A 206 4.85 -8.86 0.10
N ARG A 207 3.99 -7.94 0.57
CA ARG A 207 2.54 -8.13 0.55
C ARG A 207 2.01 -8.22 -0.86
N LEU A 208 2.44 -7.36 -1.78
CA LEU A 208 1.95 -7.42 -3.16
C LEU A 208 2.35 -8.71 -3.88
N LYS A 209 3.47 -9.34 -3.50
CA LYS A 209 3.91 -10.64 -4.02
C LYS A 209 3.11 -11.81 -3.44
N ASN A 210 2.77 -11.75 -2.15
CA ASN A 210 2.21 -12.89 -1.42
C ASN A 210 0.69 -12.81 -1.21
N ASP A 211 0.12 -11.61 -1.11
CA ASP A 211 -1.31 -11.39 -0.95
C ASP A 211 -1.98 -11.30 -2.33
N ARG A 212 -3.09 -12.03 -2.52
CA ARG A 212 -4.00 -11.81 -3.66
C ARG A 212 -5.01 -10.74 -3.27
N ILE A 213 -4.81 -9.51 -3.72
CA ILE A 213 -5.65 -8.37 -3.36
C ILE A 213 -6.64 -7.99 -4.45
N VAL A 214 -6.50 -8.53 -5.66
CA VAL A 214 -7.47 -8.36 -6.74
C VAL A 214 -8.29 -9.63 -6.93
N LYS A 215 -9.58 -9.47 -7.22
CA LYS A 215 -10.47 -10.58 -7.54
C LYS A 215 -11.33 -10.23 -8.74
N ALA A 216 -11.43 -11.15 -9.71
CA ALA A 216 -12.40 -11.02 -10.79
C ALA A 216 -13.83 -11.10 -10.23
N SER A 217 -14.63 -10.07 -10.52
CA SER A 217 -15.99 -9.91 -9.98
C SER A 217 -17.06 -10.13 -11.06
N LEU A 218 -16.84 -9.58 -12.25
CA LEU A 218 -17.79 -9.64 -13.36
C LEU A 218 -17.07 -9.88 -14.68
N THR A 219 -17.70 -10.67 -15.56
CA THR A 219 -17.23 -10.87 -16.93
C THR A 219 -18.37 -10.64 -17.90
N SER A 220 -18.09 -9.93 -18.99
CA SER A 220 -19.06 -9.61 -20.04
C SER A 220 -18.35 -9.50 -21.39
N LYS A 221 -19.12 -9.31 -22.47
CA LYS A 221 -18.58 -8.99 -23.79
C LYS A 221 -18.79 -7.51 -24.08
N LEU A 222 -17.71 -6.81 -24.41
CA LEU A 222 -17.74 -5.41 -24.79
C LEU A 222 -17.46 -5.27 -26.28
N LYS A 223 -18.33 -4.52 -26.98
CA LYS A 223 -18.08 -4.07 -28.35
C LYS A 223 -17.54 -2.65 -28.32
N THR A 224 -16.34 -2.47 -28.86
CA THR A 224 -15.73 -1.14 -29.05
C THR A 224 -16.55 -0.31 -30.03
N ILE A 225 -16.29 1.01 -30.10
CA ILE A 225 -16.92 1.91 -31.07
C ILE A 225 -16.72 1.43 -32.52
N SER A 226 -15.55 0.84 -32.79
CA SER A 226 -15.21 0.20 -34.06
C SER A 226 -15.85 -1.17 -34.32
N GLY A 227 -16.76 -1.63 -33.45
CA GLY A 227 -17.46 -2.92 -33.58
C GLY A 227 -16.64 -4.14 -33.14
N ARG A 228 -15.38 -3.98 -32.75
CA ARG A 228 -14.50 -5.07 -32.28
C ARG A 228 -15.00 -5.63 -30.96
N SER A 229 -15.03 -6.96 -30.85
CA SER A 229 -15.45 -7.67 -29.64
C SER A 229 -14.26 -8.04 -28.76
N PHE A 230 -14.37 -7.70 -27.48
CA PHE A 230 -13.46 -8.07 -26.41
C PHE A 230 -14.25 -8.71 -25.28
N GLU A 231 -13.60 -9.59 -24.52
CA GLU A 231 -14.10 -9.96 -23.20
C GLU A 231 -13.68 -8.85 -22.23
N SER A 232 -14.59 -8.46 -21.34
CA SER A 232 -14.41 -7.40 -20.37
C SER A 232 -14.53 -7.98 -18.98
N ILE A 233 -13.49 -7.84 -18.16
CA ILE A 233 -13.40 -8.41 -16.82
C ILE A 233 -13.22 -7.27 -15.82
N VAL A 234 -14.13 -7.18 -14.84
CA VAL A 234 -14.01 -6.26 -13.71
C VAL A 234 -13.22 -6.93 -12.60
N PHE A 235 -12.14 -6.28 -12.16
CA PHE A 235 -11.32 -6.67 -11.03
C PHE A 235 -11.57 -5.73 -9.85
N VAL A 236 -11.91 -6.29 -8.69
CA VAL A 236 -12.15 -5.52 -7.46
C VAL A 236 -10.94 -5.65 -6.55
N ASN A 237 -10.37 -4.51 -6.16
CA ASN A 237 -9.38 -4.43 -5.10
C ASN A 237 -10.06 -4.71 -3.75
N GLN A 238 -9.69 -5.80 -3.10
CA GLN A 238 -10.25 -6.22 -1.82
C GLN A 238 -9.85 -5.29 -0.66
N ALA A 239 -8.83 -4.45 -0.85
CA ALA A 239 -8.32 -3.56 0.19
C ALA A 239 -9.18 -2.29 0.37
N ASP A 240 -9.62 -1.68 -0.74
CA ASP A 240 -10.36 -0.41 -0.74
C ASP A 240 -11.69 -0.46 -1.52
N GLY A 241 -11.99 -1.58 -2.19
CA GLY A 241 -13.19 -1.78 -3.00
C GLY A 241 -13.12 -1.17 -4.40
N SER A 242 -11.97 -0.61 -4.84
CA SER A 242 -11.88 0.01 -6.15
C SER A 242 -12.01 -1.00 -7.30
N GLU A 243 -12.68 -0.60 -8.37
CA GLU A 243 -12.86 -1.42 -9.56
C GLU A 243 -11.87 -1.05 -10.67
N HIS A 244 -11.31 -2.05 -11.32
CA HIS A 244 -10.44 -1.94 -12.49
C HIS A 244 -11.01 -2.79 -13.61
N LEU A 245 -10.70 -2.45 -14.86
CA LEU A 245 -11.27 -3.12 -16.02
C LEU A 245 -10.16 -3.68 -16.91
N ALA A 246 -10.22 -4.97 -17.22
CA ALA A 246 -9.41 -5.56 -18.27
C ALA A 246 -10.26 -5.86 -19.51
N LEU A 247 -9.75 -5.52 -20.69
CA LEU A 247 -10.28 -5.98 -21.96
C LEU A 247 -9.32 -7.02 -22.53
N THR A 248 -9.80 -8.24 -22.72
CA THR A 248 -9.02 -9.36 -23.25
C THR A 248 -9.49 -9.74 -24.66
N LYS A 249 -8.53 -10.13 -25.49
CA LYS A 249 -8.74 -10.68 -26.83
C LYS A 249 -8.10 -12.06 -26.89
N GLY A 250 -8.81 -13.00 -27.50
CA GLY A 250 -8.29 -14.34 -27.78
C GLY A 250 -7.90 -15.13 -26.53
N GLU A 251 -7.12 -16.18 -26.75
CA GLU A 251 -6.56 -17.01 -25.68
C GLU A 251 -5.20 -16.44 -25.26
N ILE A 252 -5.05 -16.18 -23.95
CA ILE A 252 -3.78 -15.81 -23.34
C ILE A 252 -3.04 -17.10 -22.97
N LYS A 253 -1.85 -17.30 -23.55
CA LYS A 253 -1.03 -18.48 -23.30
C LYS A 253 0.10 -18.13 -22.35
N LYS A 254 0.24 -18.94 -21.31
CA LYS A 254 1.34 -18.83 -20.36
C LYS A 254 2.69 -18.95 -21.09
N ASP A 255 3.68 -18.16 -20.66
CA ASP A 255 5.05 -18.16 -21.20
C ASP A 255 5.17 -17.71 -22.68
N VAL A 256 4.09 -17.16 -23.26
CA VAL A 256 4.11 -16.54 -24.58
C VAL A 256 3.97 -15.02 -24.40
N PRO A 257 4.89 -14.19 -24.92
CA PRO A 257 4.79 -12.74 -24.86
C PRO A 257 3.45 -12.24 -25.41
N THR A 258 2.63 -11.68 -24.53
CA THR A 258 1.28 -11.20 -24.85
C THR A 258 1.29 -9.68 -25.03
N LEU A 259 0.58 -9.13 -26.05
CA LEU A 259 0.46 -7.68 -26.19
C LEU A 259 -0.35 -7.10 -25.03
N VAL A 260 0.23 -6.15 -24.32
CA VAL A 260 -0.38 -5.53 -23.14
C VAL A 260 -0.36 -4.02 -23.24
N ARG A 261 -1.50 -3.38 -23.03
CA ARG A 261 -1.59 -1.94 -22.77
C ARG A 261 -2.02 -1.73 -21.32
N MET A 262 -1.13 -1.18 -20.51
CA MET A 262 -1.49 -0.62 -19.21
C MET A 262 -1.96 0.82 -19.41
N HIS A 263 -3.15 1.14 -18.90
CA HIS A 263 -3.75 2.46 -19.05
C HIS A 263 -4.26 2.96 -17.70
N SER A 264 -3.77 4.09 -17.22
CA SER A 264 -4.31 4.73 -16.03
C SER A 264 -5.44 5.66 -16.44
N ILE A 265 -6.66 5.39 -15.98
CA ILE A 265 -7.82 6.22 -16.31
C ILE A 265 -7.67 7.59 -15.62
N ASN A 266 -7.86 8.65 -16.40
CA ASN A 266 -7.88 10.02 -15.93
C ASN A 266 -8.75 10.89 -16.84
N ILE A 267 -9.64 11.67 -16.26
CA ILE A 267 -10.54 12.57 -16.98
C ILE A 267 -9.82 13.55 -17.91
N PHE A 268 -8.67 14.11 -17.48
CA PHE A 268 -7.93 15.09 -18.30
C PHE A 268 -7.32 14.46 -19.56
N ASP A 269 -6.89 13.20 -19.48
CA ASP A 269 -6.25 12.51 -20.60
C ASP A 269 -7.29 11.79 -21.48
N ASP A 270 -8.29 11.16 -20.88
CA ASP A 270 -9.22 10.29 -21.59
C ASP A 270 -10.42 11.02 -22.19
N ILE A 271 -10.79 12.18 -21.64
CA ILE A 271 -11.91 12.99 -22.15
C ILE A 271 -11.39 14.20 -22.93
N TYR A 272 -10.34 14.86 -22.42
CA TYR A 272 -9.89 16.15 -22.96
C TYR A 272 -8.60 16.09 -23.80
N SER A 273 -7.82 14.99 -23.75
CA SER A 273 -6.61 14.84 -24.55
C SER A 273 -6.81 13.92 -25.74
N ALA A 274 -6.67 14.46 -26.95
CA ALA A 274 -6.77 13.69 -28.18
C ALA A 274 -5.63 12.66 -28.33
N ASP A 275 -4.42 12.99 -27.87
CA ASP A 275 -3.26 12.11 -28.08
C ASP A 275 -3.38 10.81 -27.26
N LYS A 276 -3.78 10.92 -25.99
CA LYS A 276 -3.87 9.76 -25.09
C LYS A 276 -5.05 8.84 -25.43
N ILE A 277 -6.18 9.41 -25.83
CA ILE A 277 -7.32 8.61 -26.29
C ILE A 277 -7.00 7.91 -27.62
N LEU A 278 -6.28 8.57 -28.53
CA LEU A 278 -5.80 7.95 -29.78
C LEU A 278 -4.80 6.82 -29.50
N GLU A 279 -3.87 6.99 -28.57
CA GLU A 279 -2.96 5.91 -28.14
C GLU A 279 -3.74 4.69 -27.64
N LEU A 280 -4.75 4.90 -26.77
CA LEU A 280 -5.57 3.82 -26.23
C LEU A 280 -6.33 3.07 -27.34
N HIS A 281 -6.99 3.80 -28.23
CA HIS A 281 -7.71 3.19 -29.36
C HIS A 281 -6.77 2.45 -30.31
N LYS A 282 -5.58 3.00 -30.57
CA LYS A 282 -4.60 2.33 -31.44
C LYS A 282 -4.03 1.08 -30.78
N ALA A 283 -3.81 1.07 -29.48
CA ALA A 283 -3.42 -0.13 -28.74
C ALA A 283 -4.51 -1.21 -28.82
N ILE A 284 -5.79 -0.84 -28.67
CA ILE A 284 -6.93 -1.76 -28.85
C ILE A 284 -6.93 -2.35 -30.26
N GLU A 285 -6.70 -1.54 -31.30
CA GLU A 285 -6.60 -2.01 -32.68
C GLU A 285 -5.42 -2.98 -32.89
N MET A 286 -4.25 -2.66 -32.35
CA MET A 286 -3.06 -3.52 -32.44
C MET A 286 -3.31 -4.88 -31.80
N ILE A 287 -3.95 -4.91 -30.62
CA ILE A 287 -4.31 -6.15 -29.92
C ILE A 287 -5.38 -6.93 -30.70
N ASP A 288 -6.36 -6.25 -31.27
CA ASP A 288 -7.39 -6.89 -32.11
C ASP A 288 -6.79 -7.54 -33.36
N HIS A 289 -5.83 -6.87 -34.02
CA HIS A 289 -5.12 -7.39 -35.18
C HIS A 289 -4.22 -8.59 -34.85
N GLU A 290 -3.55 -8.58 -33.70
CA GLU A 290 -2.77 -9.75 -33.23
C GLU A 290 -3.70 -10.94 -32.91
N GLY A 291 -4.92 -10.66 -32.46
CA GLY A 291 -5.89 -11.67 -32.07
C GLY A 291 -5.70 -12.23 -30.66
N SER A 292 -4.64 -11.84 -29.95
CA SER A 292 -4.41 -12.14 -28.54
C SER A 292 -3.79 -10.95 -27.80
N GLY A 293 -4.31 -10.60 -26.63
CA GLY A 293 -3.77 -9.52 -25.81
C GLY A 293 -4.72 -8.98 -24.75
N ALA A 294 -4.23 -8.02 -23.98
CA ALA A 294 -4.99 -7.39 -22.91
C ALA A 294 -4.78 -5.86 -22.85
N VAL A 295 -5.86 -5.13 -22.58
CA VAL A 295 -5.81 -3.73 -22.15
C VAL A 295 -6.28 -3.68 -20.71
N VAL A 296 -5.40 -3.29 -19.78
CA VAL A 296 -5.72 -3.14 -18.37
C VAL A 296 -5.89 -1.67 -18.04
N MET A 297 -7.11 -1.29 -17.68
CA MET A 297 -7.49 0.06 -17.30
C MET A 297 -7.58 0.16 -15.77
N LEU A 298 -6.64 0.90 -15.19
CA LEU A 298 -6.54 1.13 -13.76
C LEU A 298 -7.27 2.42 -13.41
N GLN A 299 -8.35 2.32 -12.64
CA GLN A 299 -8.93 3.50 -11.98
C GLN A 299 -8.00 3.99 -10.86
N ASN A 300 -7.99 5.32 -10.66
CA ASN A 300 -7.42 5.89 -9.45
C ASN A 300 -8.46 5.81 -8.33
N PRO A 301 -8.16 5.16 -7.19
CA PRO A 301 -9.13 5.04 -6.09
C PRO A 301 -9.34 6.36 -5.33
N SER A 302 -8.49 7.38 -5.54
CA SER A 302 -8.60 8.65 -4.81
C SER A 302 -9.88 9.41 -5.21
N PRO A 303 -10.82 9.66 -4.28
CA PRO A 303 -12.03 10.44 -4.56
C PRO A 303 -11.72 11.91 -4.86
N THR A 304 -10.51 12.39 -4.49
CA THR A 304 -10.05 13.77 -4.65
C THR A 304 -9.12 13.96 -5.85
N ILE A 305 -8.92 12.93 -6.67
CA ILE A 305 -7.92 12.93 -7.76
C ILE A 305 -8.03 14.12 -8.71
N ILE A 306 -9.26 14.57 -9.00
CA ILE A 306 -9.49 15.72 -9.88
C ILE A 306 -8.87 16.98 -9.27
N SER A 307 -9.14 17.23 -7.99
CA SER A 307 -8.62 18.39 -7.27
C SER A 307 -7.10 18.31 -7.06
N GLU A 308 -6.57 17.11 -6.83
CA GLU A 308 -5.13 16.85 -6.70
C GLU A 308 -4.41 17.15 -8.00
N ARG A 309 -4.92 16.67 -9.14
CA ARG A 309 -4.34 16.95 -10.46
C ARG A 309 -4.34 18.44 -10.81
N LEU A 310 -5.42 19.15 -10.49
CA LEU A 310 -5.50 20.60 -10.74
C LEU A 310 -4.50 21.39 -9.89
N LYS A 311 -4.20 20.93 -8.67
CA LYS A 311 -3.16 21.52 -7.81
C LYS A 311 -1.75 21.21 -8.32
N ILE A 312 -1.51 19.99 -8.78
CA ILE A 312 -0.20 19.59 -9.34
C ILE A 312 0.16 20.39 -10.60
N ASN A 313 -0.83 20.78 -11.41
CA ASN A 313 -0.56 21.68 -12.54
C ASN A 313 -0.08 23.09 -12.11
N GLN A 314 -0.13 23.43 -10.81
CA GLN A 314 0.43 24.67 -10.25
C GLN A 314 1.77 24.46 -9.53
N GLU A 315 2.10 23.23 -9.13
CA GLU A 315 3.32 22.87 -8.40
C GLU A 315 3.88 21.57 -9.00
N GLU A 316 5.00 21.65 -9.75
CA GLU A 316 5.65 20.52 -10.42
C GLU A 316 6.00 19.39 -9.44
N THR A 317 5.05 18.50 -9.19
CA THR A 317 5.26 17.29 -8.38
C THR A 317 4.70 16.10 -9.15
N GLN A 318 5.58 15.36 -9.82
CA GLN A 318 5.25 14.08 -10.42
C GLN A 318 4.98 13.07 -9.29
N GLN A 319 3.71 12.84 -8.96
CA GLN A 319 3.37 11.66 -8.18
C GLN A 319 3.53 10.43 -9.08
N THR A 320 4.55 9.63 -8.79
CA THR A 320 4.70 8.27 -9.31
C THR A 320 3.47 7.45 -8.93
N PHE A 321 2.68 7.11 -9.94
CA PHE A 321 1.42 6.40 -9.80
C PHE A 321 1.67 5.04 -9.11
N ARG A 322 1.21 4.88 -7.87
CA ARG A 322 1.40 3.66 -7.04
C ARG A 322 0.57 2.45 -7.48
N GLY A 323 -0.10 2.52 -8.65
CA GLY A 323 -0.98 1.48 -9.18
C GLY A 323 -0.28 0.23 -9.76
N TYR A 324 1.05 0.20 -9.80
CA TYR A 324 1.82 -0.91 -10.41
C TYR A 324 1.56 -2.27 -9.74
N GLY A 325 1.31 -2.30 -8.43
CA GLY A 325 1.02 -3.54 -7.72
C GLY A 325 -0.32 -4.17 -8.14
N ILE A 326 -1.36 -3.34 -8.28
CA ILE A 326 -2.68 -3.80 -8.74
C ILE A 326 -2.61 -4.25 -10.19
N GLY A 327 -1.97 -3.47 -11.06
CA GLY A 327 -1.79 -3.82 -12.47
C GLY A 327 -1.04 -5.15 -12.64
N ALA A 328 0.04 -5.36 -11.88
CA ALA A 328 0.79 -6.61 -11.90
C ALA A 328 -0.07 -7.81 -11.49
N GLN A 329 -0.86 -7.71 -10.43
CA GLN A 329 -1.73 -8.80 -10.02
C GLN A 329 -2.87 -9.09 -11.01
N ILE A 330 -3.43 -8.05 -11.64
CA ILE A 330 -4.41 -8.24 -12.72
C ILE A 330 -3.77 -9.03 -13.88
N LEU A 331 -2.55 -8.67 -14.30
CA LEU A 331 -1.85 -9.41 -15.36
C LEU A 331 -1.63 -10.88 -14.98
N LEU A 332 -1.22 -11.16 -13.74
CA LEU A 332 -1.06 -12.52 -13.25
C LEU A 332 -2.37 -13.32 -13.23
N GLU A 333 -3.46 -12.69 -12.80
CA GLU A 333 -4.80 -13.32 -12.78
C GLU A 333 -5.33 -13.58 -14.19
N LEU A 334 -4.94 -12.77 -15.17
CA LEU A 334 -5.17 -13.02 -16.60
C LEU A 334 -4.27 -14.11 -17.19
N GLY A 335 -3.31 -14.65 -16.42
CA GLY A 335 -2.36 -15.65 -16.88
C GLY A 335 -1.16 -15.08 -17.67
N ILE A 336 -0.95 -13.77 -17.65
CA ILE A 336 0.14 -13.08 -18.35
C ILE A 336 1.36 -13.05 -17.43
N ASN A 337 2.46 -13.67 -17.87
CA ASN A 337 3.77 -13.59 -17.20
C ASN A 337 4.87 -13.00 -18.09
N GLN A 338 4.70 -13.03 -19.41
CA GLN A 338 5.56 -12.37 -20.38
C GLN A 338 4.73 -11.44 -21.25
N MET A 339 5.20 -10.21 -21.46
CA MET A 339 4.43 -9.20 -22.19
C MET A 339 5.26 -8.35 -23.15
N ILE A 340 4.59 -7.93 -24.22
CA ILE A 340 5.00 -6.86 -25.11
C ILE A 340 4.20 -5.62 -24.73
N VAL A 341 4.85 -4.66 -24.08
CA VAL A 341 4.17 -3.49 -23.52
C VAL A 341 3.98 -2.43 -24.61
N LEU A 342 2.73 -2.07 -24.88
CA LEU A 342 2.34 -0.99 -25.78
C LEU A 342 2.39 0.36 -25.06
N SER A 343 3.51 1.09 -25.21
CA SER A 343 3.70 2.40 -24.56
C SER A 343 4.58 3.33 -25.39
N ASN A 344 4.27 4.63 -25.34
CA ASN A 344 5.08 5.72 -25.90
C ASN A 344 5.90 6.46 -24.84
N THR A 345 5.70 6.13 -23.56
CA THR A 345 6.45 6.70 -22.44
C THR A 345 7.38 5.66 -21.85
N GLU A 346 8.63 6.05 -21.64
CA GLU A 346 9.55 5.30 -20.79
C GLU A 346 9.13 5.51 -19.34
N GLN A 347 8.40 4.55 -18.79
CA GLN A 347 8.17 4.46 -17.36
C GLN A 347 9.07 3.38 -16.77
N THR A 348 9.78 3.74 -15.70
CA THR A 348 10.52 2.80 -14.88
C THR A 348 9.52 1.89 -14.18
N LEU A 349 9.30 0.71 -14.75
CA LEU A 349 8.45 -0.32 -14.16
C LEU A 349 9.25 -1.05 -13.07
N ILE A 350 9.39 -0.41 -11.91
CA ILE A 350 10.12 -0.96 -10.77
C ILE A 350 9.28 -2.08 -10.14
N GLY A 351 9.89 -3.24 -9.91
CA GLY A 351 9.31 -4.31 -9.09
C GLY A 351 8.53 -5.40 -9.83
N LEU A 352 8.37 -5.34 -11.17
CA LEU A 352 7.70 -6.39 -11.95
C LEU A 352 8.33 -7.78 -11.79
N GLU A 353 9.66 -7.85 -11.70
CA GLU A 353 10.40 -9.10 -11.47
C GLU A 353 9.97 -9.79 -10.16
N GLY A 354 9.59 -9.00 -9.14
CA GLY A 354 9.09 -9.51 -7.86
C GLY A 354 7.77 -10.29 -7.98
N TYR A 355 6.98 -10.02 -9.03
CA TYR A 355 5.73 -10.72 -9.36
C TYR A 355 5.93 -11.88 -10.34
N GLY A 356 7.15 -12.10 -10.84
CA GLY A 356 7.40 -13.05 -11.92
C GLY A 356 6.90 -12.55 -13.29
N LEU A 357 6.77 -11.23 -13.47
CA LEU A 357 6.39 -10.60 -14.74
C LEU A 357 7.64 -10.15 -15.50
N THR A 358 7.71 -10.46 -16.79
CA THR A 358 8.84 -10.10 -17.66
C THR A 358 8.36 -9.29 -18.86
N ILE A 359 9.06 -8.19 -19.18
CA ILE A 359 8.83 -7.41 -20.39
C ILE A 359 9.76 -7.95 -21.48
N ALA A 360 9.21 -8.62 -22.48
CA ALA A 360 9.96 -9.13 -23.62
C ALA A 360 10.32 -8.00 -24.60
N GLU A 361 9.40 -7.06 -24.81
CA GLU A 361 9.54 -5.95 -25.74
C GLU A 361 8.73 -4.75 -25.25
N ARG A 362 9.24 -3.53 -25.48
CA ARG A 362 8.42 -2.31 -25.43
C ARG A 362 8.16 -1.87 -26.87
N ARG A 363 6.90 -1.84 -27.26
CA ARG A 363 6.48 -1.48 -28.61
C ARG A 363 5.76 -0.14 -28.60
N ALA A 364 6.32 0.81 -29.34
CA ALA A 364 5.72 2.13 -29.48
C ALA A 364 4.40 2.06 -30.27
N ILE A 365 3.43 2.88 -29.86
CA ILE A 365 2.15 3.08 -30.52
C ILE A 365 2.34 4.21 -31.55
N LYS A 366 2.43 3.82 -32.81
CA LYS A 366 2.61 4.78 -33.92
C LYS A 366 1.30 5.51 -34.21
N LEU A 367 1.31 6.82 -33.98
CA LEU A 367 0.26 7.74 -34.41
C LEU A 367 0.65 8.37 -35.75
N SER A 368 -0.30 8.50 -36.67
CA SER A 368 -0.16 9.28 -37.91
C SER A 368 -0.94 10.58 -37.80
N LYS A 369 -0.59 11.60 -38.60
CA LYS A 369 -1.37 12.85 -38.67
C LYS A 369 -2.83 12.61 -39.09
N ASP A 370 -3.08 11.53 -39.82
CA ASP A 370 -4.41 11.13 -40.27
C ASP A 370 -5.11 10.16 -39.30
N SER A 371 -4.58 9.97 -38.09
CA SER A 371 -5.22 9.14 -37.07
C SER A 371 -6.43 9.85 -36.50
N ILE A 372 -7.62 9.33 -36.81
CA ILE A 372 -8.90 9.87 -36.36
C ILE A 372 -9.42 9.02 -35.20
N ILE A 373 -10.03 9.67 -34.21
CA ILE A 373 -10.73 8.97 -33.13
C ILE A 373 -11.87 8.16 -33.76
N PRO A 374 -11.96 6.85 -33.51
CA PRO A 374 -13.01 6.03 -34.11
C PRO A 374 -14.38 6.54 -33.65
N VAL A 375 -15.26 6.77 -34.62
CA VAL A 375 -16.67 7.14 -34.41
C VAL A 375 -17.54 6.01 -34.95
N ARG A 376 -18.76 5.82 -34.42
CA ARG A 376 -19.68 4.81 -34.96
C ARG A 376 -20.01 5.14 -36.42
N ASN A 377 -20.16 4.11 -37.25
CA ASN A 377 -20.72 4.29 -38.60
C ASN A 377 -22.09 4.98 -38.48
N ASN A 378 -22.34 5.95 -39.36
CA ASN A 378 -23.55 6.78 -39.43
C ASN A 378 -23.76 7.73 -38.24
N PHE A 379 -22.73 7.99 -37.41
CA PHE A 379 -22.84 8.91 -36.28
C PHE A 379 -23.31 10.32 -36.68
N TYR A 380 -22.88 10.80 -37.84
CA TYR A 380 -23.29 12.09 -38.41
C TYR A 380 -24.42 11.99 -39.45
N GLU A 381 -24.80 10.78 -39.85
CA GLU A 381 -25.82 10.54 -40.88
C GLU A 381 -27.24 10.38 -40.29
N GLN A 382 -27.39 10.52 -38.97
CA GLN A 382 -28.67 10.45 -38.25
C GLN A 382 -29.22 11.83 -37.80
N ILE A 383 -28.71 12.94 -38.35
CA ILE A 383 -29.23 14.30 -38.06
C ILE A 383 -30.25 14.71 -39.11
#